data_AF-A0AAD9Q534-F1
#
_entry.id   AF-A0AAD9Q534-F1
#
_cell.length_a   1.000
_cell.length_b   1.000
_cell.length_c   1.000
_cell.angle_alpha   90.00
_cell.angle_beta   90.00
_cell.angle_gamma   90.00
#
_symmetry.space_group_name_H-M   'P 1'
#
loop_
_entity.id
_entity.type
_entity.pdbx_description
1 polymer ?
#
loop_
_entity_poly.entity_id
_entity_poly.type
_entity_poly.pdbx_seq_one_letter_code
_entity_poly.pdbx_strand_id
1 'polypeptide(L)'
;MGYFNSKYMAFNLTEAEQFPNLVFVHSQMRRIKTIIAKLRLQEYALNNTQISRRNKRGSTYPQTKITGLCSTTIGGLQRLCEVCPAMTDLGPDIIPRFINEVLCAESDGSCEIEGVNVGKCQEASVIQDFLRVSTLEVFAQEIRVCCNCNLL
;
A
#
# COMPACT_ATOMS: atom_id res chain seq x y z
N MET A 1 -6.56 -11.46 -18.50
CA MET A 1 -5.14 -11.14 -18.26
C MET A 1 -5.10 -10.13 -17.13
N GLY A 2 -4.50 -10.50 -15.99
CA GLY A 2 -4.45 -9.68 -14.78
C GLY A 2 -3.89 -8.29 -15.07
N TYR A 3 -4.53 -7.28 -14.51
CA TYR A 3 -4.31 -5.88 -14.84
C TYR A 3 -2.91 -5.42 -14.43
N PHE A 4 -1.97 -5.43 -15.38
CA PHE A 4 -0.69 -4.72 -15.22
C PHE A 4 -0.95 -3.24 -14.94
N ASN A 5 -0.25 -2.71 -13.94
CA ASN A 5 -0.34 -1.33 -13.53
C ASN A 5 1.09 -0.82 -13.26
N SER A 6 1.61 -0.02 -14.17
CA SER A 6 2.98 0.53 -14.11
C SER A 6 3.23 1.40 -12.89
N LYS A 7 2.19 1.84 -12.17
CA LYS A 7 2.34 2.50 -10.87
C LYS A 7 2.85 1.54 -9.80
N TYR A 8 2.47 0.26 -9.87
CA TYR A 8 2.75 -0.74 -8.83
C TYR A 8 3.67 -1.87 -9.29
N MET A 9 3.92 -2.02 -10.60
CA MET A 9 4.60 -3.18 -11.15
C MET A 9 5.56 -2.80 -12.29
N ALA A 10 6.69 -3.49 -12.35
CA ALA A 10 7.69 -3.36 -13.41
C ALA A 10 8.26 -4.73 -13.78
N PHE A 11 8.62 -4.91 -15.05
CA PHE A 11 9.16 -6.18 -15.55
C PHE A 11 10.67 -6.30 -15.31
N ASN A 12 11.39 -5.18 -15.31
CA ASN A 12 12.84 -5.12 -15.16
C ASN A 12 13.27 -4.03 -14.17
N LEU A 13 14.55 -4.05 -13.79
CA LEU A 13 15.09 -3.13 -12.79
C LEU A 13 15.07 -1.68 -13.27
N THR A 14 15.37 -1.43 -14.56
CA THR A 14 15.37 -0.08 -15.15
C THR A 14 13.99 0.58 -15.06
N GLU A 15 12.92 -0.17 -15.32
CA GLU A 15 11.54 0.29 -15.10
C GLU A 15 11.24 0.52 -13.61
N ALA A 16 11.73 -0.37 -12.74
CA ALA A 16 11.48 -0.29 -11.30
C ALA A 16 12.19 0.92 -10.65
N GLU A 17 13.37 1.30 -11.12
CA GLU A 17 14.09 2.50 -10.67
C GLU A 17 13.34 3.80 -11.02
N GLN A 18 12.44 3.74 -12.00
CA GLN A 18 11.59 4.86 -12.43
C GLN A 18 10.23 4.87 -11.73
N PHE A 19 10.04 4.03 -10.71
CA PHE A 19 8.78 3.96 -10.01
C PHE A 19 8.38 5.33 -9.44
N PRO A 20 7.10 5.71 -9.58
CA PRO A 20 6.62 6.89 -8.89
C PRO A 20 6.71 6.66 -7.39
N ASN A 21 7.17 7.67 -6.65
CA ASN A 21 7.15 7.63 -5.20
C ASN A 21 5.70 7.55 -4.70
N LEU A 22 5.26 6.37 -4.27
CA LEU A 22 3.88 6.13 -3.82
C LEU A 22 3.50 6.98 -2.62
N VAL A 23 4.47 7.31 -1.77
CA VAL A 23 4.29 8.22 -0.63
C VAL A 23 3.79 9.59 -1.11
N PHE A 24 4.24 10.05 -2.28
CA PHE A 24 3.79 11.29 -2.89
C PHE A 24 2.62 11.10 -3.85
N VAL A 25 2.55 10.01 -4.62
CA VAL A 25 1.49 9.85 -5.64
C VAL A 25 0.12 9.55 -5.04
N HIS A 26 0.06 8.83 -3.91
CA HIS A 26 -1.21 8.67 -3.18
C HIS A 26 -1.69 9.99 -2.53
N SER A 27 -0.91 11.08 -2.57
CA SER A 27 -1.35 12.43 -2.17
C SER A 27 -2.35 13.06 -3.11
N GLN A 28 -2.45 12.57 -4.35
CA GLN A 28 -3.44 13.01 -5.33
C GLN A 28 -4.81 12.39 -5.05
N MET A 29 -5.14 12.05 -3.79
CA MET A 29 -6.52 12.20 -3.35
C MET A 29 -6.83 13.69 -3.47
N ARG A 30 -7.38 14.07 -4.63
CA ARG A 30 -7.89 15.41 -4.94
C ARG A 30 -8.44 15.97 -3.64
N ARG A 31 -8.08 17.21 -3.27
CA ARG A 31 -8.96 18.05 -2.44
C ARG A 31 -10.36 17.79 -2.97
N ILE A 32 -11.15 16.95 -2.30
CA ILE A 32 -12.57 16.86 -2.58
C ILE A 32 -12.99 18.26 -2.21
N LYS A 33 -13.19 19.10 -3.24
CA LYS A 33 -13.71 20.43 -3.06
C LYS A 33 -14.90 20.25 -2.14
N THR A 34 -14.80 20.83 -0.96
CA THR A 34 -15.82 20.91 0.09
C THR A 34 -17.03 21.68 -0.45
N ILE A 35 -17.66 21.18 -1.50
CA ILE A 35 -18.71 21.83 -2.27
C ILE A 35 -19.80 20.82 -2.69
N ILE A 36 -19.51 19.51 -2.83
CA ILE A 36 -20.55 18.52 -3.24
C ILE A 36 -20.99 17.57 -2.11
N ALA A 37 -20.34 17.58 -0.93
CA ALA A 37 -20.79 16.77 0.21
C ALA A 37 -21.96 17.38 1.03
N LYS A 38 -22.72 18.31 0.44
CA LYS A 38 -24.02 18.75 0.97
C LYS A 38 -25.22 18.24 0.17
N LEU A 39 -25.00 17.47 -0.90
CA LEU A 39 -26.09 16.99 -1.74
C LEU A 39 -25.93 15.48 -1.99
N ARG A 40 -26.69 14.70 -1.22
CA ARG A 40 -26.93 13.25 -1.35
C ARG A 40 -25.72 12.41 -0.89
N LEU A 41 -25.82 11.58 0.15
CA LEU A 41 -26.71 10.42 0.24
C LEU A 41 -27.01 10.09 1.71
N GLN A 42 -28.29 10.21 2.05
CA GLN A 42 -28.95 9.33 3.00
C GLN A 42 -29.12 7.98 2.27
N GLU A 43 -28.99 6.86 2.99
CA GLU A 43 -29.12 5.46 2.52
C GLU A 43 -27.88 4.98 1.73
N TYR A 44 -27.15 3.93 2.14
CA TYR A 44 -27.61 2.58 2.43
C TYR A 44 -26.80 1.90 3.54
N ALA A 45 -27.53 1.08 4.27
CA ALA A 45 -27.08 0.23 5.37
C ALA A 45 -26.13 -0.89 4.92
N LEU A 46 -25.25 -1.23 5.87
CA LEU A 46 -24.81 -2.58 6.25
C LEU A 46 -24.89 -3.65 5.15
N ASN A 47 -23.74 -4.02 4.59
CA ASN A 47 -23.50 -5.42 4.24
C ASN A 47 -22.11 -5.84 4.71
N ASN A 48 -22.11 -6.55 5.84
CA ASN A 48 -20.98 -7.29 6.39
C ASN A 48 -20.52 -8.34 5.38
N THR A 49 -19.57 -7.99 4.52
CA THR A 49 -18.69 -8.99 3.91
C THR A 49 -17.63 -9.38 4.93
N GLN A 50 -17.72 -10.63 5.35
CA GLN A 50 -16.85 -11.31 6.30
C GLN A 50 -15.38 -10.95 6.07
N ILE A 51 -14.81 -10.13 6.96
CA ILE A 51 -13.38 -9.90 7.05
C ILE A 51 -12.76 -11.21 7.55
N SER A 52 -12.34 -12.04 6.60
CA SER A 52 -11.53 -13.21 6.85
C SER A 52 -10.24 -12.75 7.54
N ARG A 53 -10.21 -12.85 8.87
CA ARG A 53 -8.97 -12.82 9.67
C ARG A 53 -8.13 -14.03 9.29
N ARG A 54 -7.41 -13.96 8.17
CA ARG A 54 -6.33 -14.89 7.88
C ARG A 54 -5.20 -14.54 8.83
N ASN A 55 -5.00 -15.43 9.81
CA ASN A 55 -3.83 -15.46 10.66
C ASN A 55 -2.58 -15.19 9.81
N LYS A 56 -1.84 -14.12 10.12
CA LYS A 56 -0.48 -13.87 9.61
C LYS A 56 0.40 -15.06 10.04
N ARG A 57 0.36 -16.14 9.26
CA ARG A 57 1.42 -17.15 9.24
C ARG A 57 2.66 -16.40 8.76
N GLY A 58 3.77 -16.56 9.47
CA GLY A 58 5.07 -15.97 9.11
C GLY A 58 5.35 -16.27 7.65
N SER A 59 5.14 -15.25 6.81
CA SER A 59 5.22 -15.40 5.36
C SER A 59 6.65 -15.14 4.97
N THR A 60 7.20 -16.03 4.16
CA THR A 60 8.41 -15.88 3.33
C THR A 60 8.20 -14.74 2.33
N TYR A 61 7.86 -13.55 2.83
CA TYR A 61 7.62 -12.38 1.99
C TYR A 61 8.96 -12.03 1.33
N PRO A 62 9.01 -11.88 0.00
CA PRO A 62 10.24 -11.58 -0.72
C PRO A 62 10.89 -10.31 -0.18
N GLN A 63 12.22 -10.20 -0.29
CA GLN A 63 12.94 -9.08 0.32
C GLN A 63 12.45 -7.73 -0.23
N THR A 64 11.88 -6.94 0.68
CA THR A 64 11.47 -5.56 0.45
C THR A 64 12.55 -4.62 0.94
N LYS A 65 12.91 -3.62 0.13
CA LYS A 65 13.90 -2.61 0.49
C LYS A 65 13.28 -1.22 0.43
N ILE A 66 13.59 -0.41 1.44
CA ILE A 66 13.27 1.02 1.42
C ILE A 66 14.10 1.68 0.33
N THR A 67 13.43 2.42 -0.57
CA THR A 67 14.06 3.02 -1.76
C THR A 67 14.27 4.53 -1.63
N GLY A 68 13.80 5.14 -0.53
CA GLY A 68 13.90 6.58 -0.33
C GLY A 68 13.48 6.98 1.08
N LEU A 69 13.42 8.30 1.32
CA LEU A 69 13.08 8.84 2.63
C LEU A 69 11.63 8.55 3.01
N CYS A 70 11.45 8.13 4.25
CA CYS A 70 10.15 8.04 4.88
C CYS A 70 9.55 9.44 5.06
N SER A 71 8.23 9.52 5.06
CA SER A 71 7.53 10.79 5.18
C SER A 71 6.27 10.67 6.02
N THR A 72 6.17 11.58 6.98
CA THR A 72 4.96 11.87 7.75
C THR A 72 4.08 12.91 7.07
N THR A 73 4.36 13.34 5.83
CA THR A 73 3.58 14.38 5.14
C THR A 73 3.10 13.96 3.74
N ILE A 74 1.90 14.42 3.38
CA ILE A 74 1.23 14.21 2.09
C ILE A 74 0.75 15.56 1.57
N GLY A 75 1.35 16.09 0.51
CA GLY A 75 0.83 17.32 -0.13
C GLY A 75 0.66 18.50 0.84
N GLY A 76 1.51 18.59 1.87
CA GLY A 76 1.44 19.60 2.93
C GLY A 76 0.53 19.25 4.13
N LEU A 77 -0.13 18.09 4.14
CA LEU A 77 -0.91 17.59 5.27
C LEU A 77 -0.09 16.58 6.08
N GLN A 78 -0.20 16.67 7.41
CA GLN A 78 0.43 15.72 8.34
C GLN A 78 -0.31 14.37 8.29
N ARG A 79 0.43 13.28 8.12
CA ARG A 79 -0.04 11.90 8.31
C ARG A 79 0.05 11.54 9.80
N LEU A 80 -0.83 10.65 10.22
CA LEU A 80 -0.76 9.99 11.52
C LEU A 80 0.30 8.87 11.56
N CYS A 81 0.65 8.32 10.40
CA CYS A 81 1.65 7.27 10.25
C CYS A 81 2.78 7.74 9.34
N GLU A 82 4.02 7.47 9.73
CA GLU A 82 5.17 7.63 8.85
C GLU A 82 5.17 6.52 7.80
N VAL A 83 5.41 6.90 6.54
CA VAL A 83 5.35 5.97 5.39
C VAL A 83 6.63 6.04 4.59
N CYS A 84 7.25 4.89 4.33
CA CYS A 84 8.47 4.74 3.57
C CYS A 84 8.17 4.19 2.16
N PRO A 85 8.75 4.77 1.10
CA PRO A 85 8.69 4.16 -0.23
C PRO A 85 9.54 2.89 -0.23
N ALA A 86 9.04 1.84 -0.87
CA ALA A 86 9.70 0.56 -0.87
C ALA A 86 9.52 -0.19 -2.19
N MET A 87 10.46 -1.09 -2.46
CA MET A 87 10.45 -1.95 -3.64
C MET A 87 10.72 -3.38 -3.24
N THR A 88 9.95 -4.30 -3.81
CA THR A 88 10.15 -5.74 -3.66
C THR A 88 10.57 -6.36 -4.99
N ASP A 89 11.61 -7.18 -4.94
CA ASP A 89 12.05 -8.03 -6.04
C ASP A 89 11.50 -9.45 -5.82
N LEU A 90 10.58 -9.89 -6.68
CA LEU A 90 9.97 -11.23 -6.63
C LEU A 90 10.89 -12.32 -7.21
N GLY A 91 12.01 -11.93 -7.81
CA GLY A 91 12.96 -12.82 -8.46
C GLY A 91 12.67 -13.02 -9.95
N PRO A 92 13.63 -13.60 -10.69
CA PRO A 92 13.60 -13.67 -12.15
C PRO A 92 12.53 -14.60 -12.73
N ASP A 93 11.92 -15.46 -11.91
CA ASP A 93 10.90 -16.43 -12.33
C ASP A 93 9.47 -15.87 -12.27
N ILE A 94 9.30 -14.62 -11.83
CA ILE A 94 7.99 -14.00 -11.64
C ILE A 94 7.81 -12.81 -12.57
N ILE A 95 6.62 -12.72 -13.16
CA ILE A 95 6.23 -11.62 -14.05
C ILE A 95 4.91 -10.98 -13.59
N PRO A 96 4.86 -9.64 -13.42
CA PRO A 96 5.98 -8.70 -13.40
C PRO A 96 6.92 -8.92 -12.20
N ARG A 97 8.24 -8.70 -12.34
CA ARG A 97 9.25 -9.06 -11.33
C ARG A 97 9.29 -8.13 -10.12
N PHE A 98 9.07 -6.83 -10.34
CA PHE A 98 9.25 -5.82 -9.30
C PHE A 98 7.92 -5.23 -8.88
N ILE A 99 7.76 -5.02 -7.57
CA ILE A 99 6.61 -4.38 -6.96
C ILE A 99 7.03 -3.04 -6.37
N ASN A 100 6.29 -1.98 -6.69
CA ASN A 100 6.35 -0.69 -6.02
C ASN A 100 5.35 -0.69 -4.87
N GLU A 101 5.81 -0.50 -3.65
CA GLU A 101 4.98 -0.57 -2.45
C GLU A 101 5.41 0.44 -1.39
N VAL A 102 4.73 0.42 -0.26
CA VAL A 102 5.05 1.25 0.90
C VAL A 102 5.18 0.41 2.17
N LEU A 103 6.00 0.88 3.10
CA LEU A 103 6.11 0.34 4.45
C LEU A 103 5.67 1.40 5.46
N CYS A 104 5.04 0.97 6.55
CA CYS A 104 4.90 1.86 7.71
C CYS A 104 6.24 1.88 8.44
N ALA A 105 6.70 3.06 8.86
CA ALA A 105 7.96 3.12 9.61
C ALA A 105 7.82 2.37 10.95
N GLU A 106 8.92 1.77 11.41
CA GLU A 106 8.97 0.92 12.61
C GLU A 106 9.00 1.71 13.93
N SER A 107 8.89 3.04 13.90
CA SER A 107 8.80 3.88 15.11
C SER A 107 7.51 3.51 15.86
N ASP A 108 7.67 2.65 16.88
CA ASP A 108 6.67 2.06 17.82
C ASP A 108 5.31 1.58 17.26
N GLY A 109 5.12 1.69 15.94
CA GLY A 109 3.89 1.47 15.22
C GLY A 109 2.73 2.32 15.72
N SER A 110 2.94 3.40 16.48
CA SER A 110 1.86 4.24 16.99
C SER A 110 1.45 5.31 15.98
N CYS A 111 0.18 5.70 16.03
CA CYS A 111 -0.27 6.93 15.40
C CYS A 111 -0.70 7.92 16.47
N GLU A 112 -0.12 9.12 16.44
CA GLU A 112 -0.30 10.13 17.47
C GLU A 112 -1.05 11.37 16.95
N ILE A 113 -1.89 11.93 17.81
CA ILE A 113 -2.51 13.24 17.64
C ILE A 113 -2.07 14.09 18.84
N GLU A 114 -1.32 15.17 18.59
CA GLU A 114 -0.81 16.06 19.65
C GLU A 114 -0.02 15.33 20.77
N GLY A 115 0.72 14.27 20.40
CA GLY A 115 1.50 13.45 21.34
C GLY A 115 0.68 12.41 22.11
N VAL A 116 -0.60 12.24 21.78
CA VAL A 116 -1.46 11.19 22.33
C VAL A 116 -1.56 10.04 21.31
N ASN A 117 -1.14 8.84 21.71
CA ASN A 117 -1.35 7.64 20.91
C ASN A 117 -2.85 7.31 20.81
N VAL A 118 -3.39 7.36 19.60
CA VAL A 118 -4.80 7.07 19.31
C VAL A 118 -5.00 5.72 18.63
N GLY A 119 -3.93 5.01 18.27
CA GLY A 119 -4.01 3.84 17.42
C GLY A 119 -2.68 3.21 17.05
N LYS A 120 -2.75 2.21 16.17
CA LYS A 120 -1.56 1.59 15.57
C LYS A 120 -1.55 1.75 14.05
N CYS A 121 -0.38 2.07 13.53
CA CYS A 121 -0.09 2.07 12.11
C CYS A 121 -0.02 0.65 11.58
N GLN A 122 -0.78 0.39 10.51
CA GLN A 122 -0.81 -0.89 9.84
C GLN A 122 -0.83 -0.69 8.32
N GLU A 123 -0.12 -1.54 7.60
CA GLU A 123 -0.17 -1.55 6.15
C GLU A 123 -1.55 -1.97 5.64
N ALA A 124 -2.05 -1.23 4.66
CA ALA A 124 -3.17 -1.61 3.84
C ALA A 124 -2.65 -2.13 2.49
N SER A 125 -3.17 -3.28 2.08
CA SER A 125 -2.73 -3.99 0.88
C SER A 125 -3.84 -4.15 -0.13
N VAL A 126 -3.45 -4.32 -1.39
CA VAL A 126 -4.31 -4.80 -2.48
C VAL A 126 -3.78 -6.13 -2.99
N ILE A 127 -4.64 -6.98 -3.52
CA ILE A 127 -4.22 -8.25 -4.11
C ILE A 127 -3.96 -8.03 -5.61
N GLN A 128 -2.85 -8.56 -6.11
CA GLN A 128 -2.51 -8.61 -7.52
C GLN A 128 -2.10 -10.01 -7.94
N ASP A 129 -2.36 -10.33 -9.19
CA ASP A 129 -2.03 -11.63 -9.78
C ASP A 129 -0.68 -11.54 -10.49
N PHE A 130 0.18 -12.52 -10.23
CA PHE A 130 1.49 -12.67 -10.84
C PHE A 130 1.60 -14.02 -11.55
N LEU A 131 2.40 -14.07 -12.60
CA LEU A 131 2.71 -15.30 -13.33
C LEU A 131 4.06 -15.84 -12.88
N ARG A 132 4.10 -17.10 -12.46
CA ARG A 132 5.35 -17.87 -12.33
C ARG A 132 5.68 -18.50 -13.68
N VAL A 133 6.82 -18.16 -14.26
CA VAL A 133 7.20 -18.58 -15.61
C VAL A 133 7.53 -20.08 -15.66
N SER A 134 8.24 -20.59 -14.66
CA SER A 134 8.65 -21.99 -14.59
C SER A 134 7.48 -22.99 -14.57
N THR A 135 6.37 -22.65 -13.91
CA THR A 135 5.19 -23.52 -13.78
C THR A 135 3.99 -23.07 -14.60
N LEU A 136 4.06 -21.87 -15.21
CA LEU A 136 2.93 -21.19 -15.86
C LEU A 136 1.71 -21.01 -14.94
N GLU A 137 1.94 -20.97 -13.63
CA GLU A 137 0.89 -20.78 -12.63
C GLU A 137 0.69 -19.30 -12.31
N VAL A 138 -0.57 -18.91 -12.22
CA VAL A 138 -0.96 -17.60 -11.70
C VAL A 138 -1.16 -17.71 -10.19
N PHE A 139 -0.54 -16.81 -9.43
CA PHE A 139 -0.72 -16.72 -7.99
C PHE A 139 -1.01 -15.29 -7.55
N ALA A 140 -1.80 -15.17 -6.48
CA ALA A 140 -2.17 -13.91 -5.88
C ALA A 140 -1.11 -13.48 -4.83
N GLN A 141 -0.68 -12.23 -4.90
CA GLN A 141 0.27 -11.60 -3.98
C GLN A 141 -0.33 -10.30 -3.45
N GLU A 142 -0.22 -10.08 -2.14
CA GLU A 142 -0.55 -8.80 -1.54
C GLU A 142 0.54 -7.77 -1.86
N ILE A 143 0.12 -6.57 -2.26
CA ILE A 143 0.96 -5.38 -2.48
C ILE A 143 0.57 -4.33 -1.46
N ARG A 144 1.54 -3.82 -0.69
CA ARG A 144 1.29 -2.77 0.30
C ARG A 144 1.19 -1.40 -0.37
N VAL A 145 0.06 -0.73 -0.23
CA VAL A 145 -0.22 0.53 -0.95
C VAL A 145 -0.40 1.74 -0.06
N CYS A 146 -0.66 1.53 1.23
CA CYS A 146 -0.87 2.61 2.19
C CYS A 146 -0.55 2.16 3.62
N CYS A 147 -0.44 3.12 4.54
CA CYS A 147 -0.46 2.92 5.98
C CYS A 147 -1.68 3.61 6.57
N ASN A 148 -2.43 2.88 7.37
CA ASN A 148 -3.60 3.38 8.07
C ASN A 148 -3.37 3.37 9.57
N CYS A 149 -3.91 4.37 10.25
CA CYS A 149 -4.02 4.38 11.71
C CYS A 149 -5.30 3.62 12.10
N ASN A 150 -5.14 2.46 12.73
CA ASN A 150 -6.26 1.73 13.32
C ASN A 150 -6.46 2.21 14.75
N LEU A 151 -7.59 2.85 15.01
CA LEU A 151 -7.93 3.39 16.32
C LEU A 151 -8.05 2.28 17.36
N LEU A 152 -7.62 2.57 18.60
CA LEU A 152 -7.78 1.69 19.76
C LEU A 152 -9.24 1.54 20.20
#